data_AF-A0A0X3QHB5-F1
#
_entry.id   AF-A0A0X3QHB5-F1
#
_cell.length_a   1.000
_cell.length_b   1.000
_cell.length_c   1.000
_cell.angle_alpha   90.00
_cell.angle_beta   90.00
_cell.angle_gamma   90.00
#
_symmetry.space_group_name_H-M   'P 1'
#
loop_
_entity.id
_entity.type
_entity.pdbx_description
1 polymer ?
#
loop_
_entity_poly.entity_id
_entity_poly.type
_entity_poly.pdbx_seq_one_letter_code
_entity_poly.pdbx_strand_id
1 'polypeptide(L)'
;MLGFRQFLRLKPTLLTLASDLATGVSHTHRFPAYVKLHFHEVKAGNPDLKAPDVLKKLSQMYKAIPAAELEKLNLEIVADHNPKSESEKLEQRKKILFARKHGLPKSPPITAYQVYIMEQLSGNKGTPINAMALKFVETSKAWNLLSQQSKEKYIVQAMENKLTFLRALKQWAEEKEIQFSKRISVLSNRLFAKHQRIEAKRLKESKAAPRT
;
A
#
# COMPACT_ATOMS: atom_id res chain seq x y z
N MET A 1 -41.96 32.10 13.20
CA MET A 1 -41.78 31.44 11.89
C MET A 1 -40.66 32.16 11.15
N LEU A 2 -39.57 31.42 10.85
CA LEU A 2 -38.49 31.67 9.87
C LEU A 2 -37.83 33.08 9.81
N GLY A 3 -36.50 33.24 9.78
CA GLY A 3 -35.42 32.30 9.62
C GLY A 3 -34.10 33.07 9.54
N PHE A 4 -33.11 32.60 10.29
CA PHE A 4 -31.71 33.03 10.29
C PHE A 4 -31.10 32.89 8.88
N ARG A 5 -30.65 34.00 8.28
CA ARG A 5 -29.65 33.98 7.19
C ARG A 5 -28.30 34.41 7.76
N GLN A 6 -27.61 33.46 8.37
CA GLN A 6 -26.19 33.56 8.64
C GLN A 6 -25.47 32.86 7.48
N PHE A 7 -24.96 33.66 6.54
CA PHE A 7 -24.14 33.18 5.44
C PHE A 7 -22.87 32.52 6.01
N LEU A 8 -22.81 31.20 5.90
CA LEU A 8 -21.61 30.42 6.17
C LEU A 8 -20.50 30.87 5.21
N ARG A 9 -19.42 31.42 5.78
CA ARG A 9 -18.08 31.42 5.16
C ARG A 9 -17.72 29.97 4.83
N LEU A 10 -17.95 29.57 3.58
CA LEU A 10 -17.37 28.36 3.03
C LEU A 10 -15.86 28.54 2.96
N LYS A 11 -15.15 27.65 3.65
CA LYS A 11 -13.69 27.59 3.72
C LYS A 11 -13.10 27.41 2.31
N PRO A 12 -12.00 28.08 1.95
CA PRO A 12 -11.36 27.97 0.63
C PRO A 12 -10.66 26.61 0.37
N THR A 13 -10.88 25.60 1.22
CA THR A 13 -10.15 24.32 1.18
C THR A 13 -10.69 23.33 0.14
N LEU A 14 -11.89 23.55 -0.40
CA LEU A 14 -12.50 22.60 -1.36
C LEU A 14 -12.21 22.93 -2.83
N LEU A 15 -11.80 24.15 -3.16
CA LEU A 15 -11.42 24.51 -4.53
C LEU A 15 -9.99 24.07 -4.88
N THR A 16 -9.11 23.91 -3.89
CA THR A 16 -7.74 23.44 -4.11
C THR A 16 -7.65 21.93 -4.36
N LEU A 17 -8.65 21.15 -3.91
CA LEU A 17 -8.70 19.70 -4.14
C LEU A 17 -9.17 19.33 -5.55
N ALA A 18 -9.89 20.22 -6.24
CA ALA A 18 -10.40 19.95 -7.58
C ALA A 18 -9.30 20.05 -8.67
N SER A 19 -8.27 20.88 -8.46
CA SER A 19 -7.12 20.99 -9.38
C SER A 19 -6.17 19.79 -9.29
N ASP A 20 -6.07 19.14 -8.12
CA ASP A 20 -5.16 18.01 -7.89
C ASP A 20 -5.59 16.71 -8.60
N LEU A 21 -6.87 16.58 -8.98
CA LEU A 21 -7.37 15.41 -9.70
C LEU A 21 -7.06 15.40 -11.19
N ALA A 22 -6.65 16.53 -11.79
CA ALA A 22 -6.38 16.63 -13.22
C ALA A 22 -4.93 16.29 -13.61
N THR A 23 -3.98 16.37 -12.68
CA THR A 23 -2.54 16.19 -12.97
C THR A 23 -1.87 15.05 -12.18
N GLY A 24 -2.56 14.42 -11.22
CA GLY A 24 -2.01 13.27 -10.49
C GLY A 24 -0.77 13.57 -9.63
N VAL A 25 -0.39 14.84 -9.47
CA VAL A 25 0.74 15.26 -8.64
C VAL A 25 0.23 15.52 -7.23
N SER A 26 0.37 14.54 -6.35
CA SER A 26 0.13 14.78 -4.92
C SER A 26 1.23 15.69 -4.38
N HIS A 27 0.89 16.95 -4.06
CA HIS A 27 1.81 17.89 -3.40
C HIS A 27 2.26 17.46 -1.98
N THR A 28 1.72 16.34 -1.48
CA THR A 28 1.99 15.80 -0.14
C THR A 28 3.43 15.36 0.10
N HIS A 29 4.25 15.26 -0.95
CA HIS A 29 5.63 14.76 -0.86
C HIS A 29 6.74 15.81 -1.04
N ARG A 30 6.39 17.09 -1.22
CA ARG A 30 7.36 18.19 -1.47
C ARG A 30 8.37 18.40 -0.35
N PHE A 31 7.87 18.71 0.86
CA PHE A 31 8.73 19.00 2.00
C PHE A 31 9.56 17.77 2.45
N PRO A 32 9.02 16.54 2.52
CA PRO A 32 9.82 15.35 2.82
C PRO A 32 10.97 15.08 1.84
N ALA A 33 10.77 15.34 0.54
CA ALA A 33 11.82 15.21 -0.47
C ALA A 33 12.91 16.28 -0.29
N TYR A 34 12.50 17.54 -0.08
CA TYR A 34 13.41 18.64 0.23
C TYR A 34 14.26 18.35 1.48
N VAL A 35 13.62 17.84 2.54
CA VAL A 35 14.33 17.42 3.76
C VAL A 35 15.36 16.34 3.42
N LYS A 36 15.01 15.30 2.65
CA LYS A 36 15.99 14.25 2.29
C LYS A 36 17.20 14.78 1.55
N LEU A 37 17.02 15.71 0.62
CA LEU A 37 18.11 16.30 -0.17
C LEU A 37 19.05 17.14 0.70
N HIS A 38 18.49 18.03 1.53
CA HIS A 38 19.29 19.04 2.24
C HIS A 38 19.63 18.67 3.69
N PHE A 39 19.14 17.55 4.23
CA PHE A 39 19.37 17.19 5.63
C PHE A 39 20.85 17.00 5.97
N HIS A 40 21.60 16.34 5.08
CA HIS A 40 23.02 16.08 5.30
C HIS A 40 23.86 17.36 5.19
N GLU A 41 23.52 18.25 4.26
CA GLU A 41 24.19 19.54 4.10
C GLU A 41 24.02 20.42 5.36
N VAL A 42 22.78 20.51 5.86
CA VAL A 42 22.48 21.31 7.05
C VAL A 42 23.10 20.72 8.31
N LYS A 43 23.14 19.39 8.42
CA LYS A 43 23.79 18.69 9.53
C LYS A 43 25.32 18.77 9.47
N ALA A 44 25.91 18.73 8.27
CA ALA A 44 27.35 18.87 8.08
C ALA A 44 27.84 20.27 8.44
N GLY A 45 27.08 21.32 8.08
CA GLY A 45 27.39 22.70 8.45
C GLY A 45 27.03 23.06 9.91
N ASN A 46 26.33 22.17 10.63
CA ASN A 46 25.94 22.38 12.02
C ASN A 46 26.01 21.04 12.80
N PRO A 47 27.22 20.49 13.02
CA PRO A 47 27.41 19.15 13.57
C PRO A 47 26.86 18.98 15.00
N ASP A 48 26.74 20.07 15.77
CA ASP A 48 26.23 20.06 17.14
C ASP A 48 24.69 20.14 17.23
N LEU A 49 23.99 20.42 16.12
CA LEU A 49 22.54 20.53 16.12
C LEU A 49 21.87 19.16 16.12
N LYS A 50 20.87 19.00 17.00
CA LYS A 50 20.03 17.80 17.04
C LYS A 50 19.09 17.78 15.83
N ALA A 51 18.70 16.58 15.40
CA ALA A 51 17.77 16.37 14.29
C ALA A 51 16.49 17.25 14.30
N PRO A 52 15.80 17.51 15.43
CA PRO A 52 14.66 18.41 15.46
C PRO A 52 15.01 19.86 15.07
N ASP A 53 16.19 20.35 15.45
CA ASP A 53 16.62 21.72 15.14
C ASP A 53 17.04 21.85 13.67
N VAL A 54 17.67 20.81 13.13
CA VAL A 54 17.95 20.68 11.68
C VAL A 54 16.65 20.71 10.88
N LEU A 55 15.63 19.97 11.32
CA LEU A 55 14.32 19.94 10.65
C LEU A 55 13.60 21.31 10.71
N LYS A 56 13.73 22.02 11.83
CA LYS A 56 13.20 23.39 11.99
C LYS A 56 13.87 24.36 11.03
N LYS A 57 15.20 24.28 10.89
CA LYS A 57 15.97 25.08 9.93
C LYS A 57 15.59 24.75 8.49
N LEU A 58 15.45 23.47 8.14
CA LEU A 58 14.94 23.02 6.83
C LEU A 58 13.53 23.52 6.54
N SER A 59 12.64 23.54 7.54
CA SER A 59 11.29 24.10 7.38
C SER A 59 11.32 25.60 7.09
N GLN A 60 12.20 26.35 7.75
CA GLN A 60 12.38 27.78 7.50
C GLN A 60 12.96 28.04 6.11
N MET A 61 13.98 27.28 5.70
CA MET A 61 14.56 27.38 4.36
C MET A 61 13.53 27.03 3.29
N TYR A 62 12.76 25.95 3.47
CA TYR A 62 11.69 25.57 2.55
C TYR A 62 10.62 26.66 2.36
N LYS A 63 10.28 27.41 3.40
CA LYS A 63 9.34 28.55 3.32
C LYS A 63 9.90 29.77 2.61
N ALA A 64 11.23 29.91 2.57
CA ALA A 64 11.93 31.02 1.93
C ALA A 64 12.27 30.76 0.45
N ILE A 65 12.04 29.53 -0.04
CA ILE A 65 12.33 29.16 -1.44
C ILE A 65 11.33 29.85 -2.39
N PRO A 66 11.82 30.42 -3.51
CA PRO A 66 10.96 31.00 -4.53
C PRO A 66 10.15 29.91 -5.27
N ALA A 67 8.93 30.24 -5.68
CA ALA A 67 8.01 29.30 -6.33
C ALA A 67 8.61 28.56 -7.55
N ALA A 68 9.55 29.19 -8.27
CA ALA A 68 10.23 28.59 -9.42
C ALA A 68 11.15 27.41 -9.06
N GLU A 69 11.82 27.44 -7.91
CA GLU A 69 12.65 26.32 -7.43
C GLU A 69 11.79 25.21 -6.83
N LEU A 70 10.66 25.58 -6.23
CA LEU A 70 9.67 24.63 -5.73
C LEU A 70 9.03 23.81 -6.86
N GLU A 71 8.88 24.39 -8.06
CA GLU A 71 8.44 23.65 -9.25
C GLU A 71 9.52 22.74 -9.84
N LYS A 72 10.79 23.15 -9.79
CA LYS A 72 11.91 22.24 -10.15
C LYS A 72 11.95 21.01 -9.25
N LEU A 73 11.79 21.22 -7.93
CA LEU A 73 11.68 20.13 -6.97
C LEU A 73 10.49 19.21 -7.26
N ASN A 74 9.36 19.73 -7.77
CA ASN A 74 8.23 18.88 -8.16
C ASN A 74 8.54 18.01 -9.35
N LEU A 75 9.18 18.58 -10.37
CA LEU A 75 9.54 17.83 -11.57
C LEU A 75 10.53 16.71 -11.22
N GLU A 76 11.46 16.98 -10.30
CA GLU A 76 12.40 15.98 -9.78
C GLU A 76 11.70 14.91 -8.93
N ILE A 77 10.77 15.29 -8.04
CA ILE A 77 9.97 14.33 -7.26
C ILE A 77 9.10 13.44 -8.17
N VAL A 78 8.53 14.00 -9.23
CA VAL A 78 7.73 13.26 -10.21
C VAL A 78 8.62 12.34 -11.05
N ALA A 79 9.85 12.74 -11.35
CA ALA A 79 10.83 11.89 -12.04
C ALA A 79 11.33 10.73 -11.16
N ASP A 80 11.61 10.99 -9.88
CA ASP A 80 12.08 9.99 -8.91
C ASP A 80 10.96 9.06 -8.42
N HIS A 81 9.72 9.58 -8.36
CA HIS A 81 8.56 8.74 -8.19
C HIS A 81 8.35 8.00 -9.51
N ASN A 82 9.11 6.95 -9.77
CA ASN A 82 8.80 6.00 -10.84
C ASN A 82 7.61 5.14 -10.38
N PRO A 83 6.35 5.47 -10.73
CA PRO A 83 5.29 4.50 -10.53
C PRO A 83 5.68 3.27 -11.34
N LYS A 84 5.75 2.10 -10.69
CA LYS A 84 5.99 0.83 -11.37
C LYS A 84 5.19 0.83 -12.67
N SER A 85 5.88 0.67 -13.79
CA SER A 85 5.22 0.73 -15.10
C SER A 85 4.07 -0.28 -15.13
N GLU A 86 3.04 -0.02 -15.93
CA GLU A 86 1.91 -0.96 -16.05
C GLU A 86 2.40 -2.38 -16.41
N SER A 87 3.49 -2.47 -17.18
CA SER A 87 4.20 -3.72 -17.47
C SER A 87 4.70 -4.44 -16.20
N GLU A 88 5.39 -3.74 -15.30
CA GLU A 88 5.88 -4.33 -14.05
C GLU A 88 4.75 -4.79 -13.13
N LYS A 89 3.65 -4.03 -13.07
CA LYS A 89 2.45 -4.43 -12.30
C LYS A 89 1.83 -5.70 -12.89
N LEU A 90 1.73 -5.80 -14.21
CA LEU A 90 1.20 -6.98 -14.90
C LEU A 90 2.09 -8.20 -14.67
N GLU A 91 3.41 -8.03 -14.72
CA GLU A 91 4.37 -9.09 -14.45
C GLU A 91 4.27 -9.59 -13.00
N GLN A 92 4.15 -8.66 -12.04
CA GLN A 92 3.95 -9.03 -10.64
C GLN A 92 2.62 -9.78 -10.43
N ARG A 93 1.54 -9.37 -11.10
CA ARG A 93 0.25 -10.09 -11.08
C ARG A 93 0.40 -11.50 -11.62
N LYS A 94 1.10 -11.70 -12.74
CA LYS A 94 1.39 -13.02 -13.32
C LYS A 94 2.11 -13.92 -12.31
N LYS A 95 3.15 -13.41 -11.64
CA LYS A 95 3.92 -14.15 -10.62
C LYS A 95 3.04 -14.55 -9.42
N ILE A 96 2.16 -13.64 -8.96
CA ILE A 96 1.22 -13.93 -7.87
C ILE A 96 0.18 -14.98 -8.30
N LEU A 97 -0.38 -14.86 -9.51
CA LEU A 97 -1.33 -15.84 -10.05
C LEU A 97 -0.68 -17.23 -10.19
N PHE A 98 0.57 -17.27 -10.65
CA PHE A 98 1.36 -18.50 -10.67
C PHE A 98 1.48 -19.09 -9.26
N ALA A 99 1.92 -18.31 -8.27
CA ALA A 99 2.03 -18.79 -6.90
C ALA A 99 0.68 -19.29 -6.33
N ARG A 100 -0.43 -18.62 -6.64
CA ARG A 100 -1.80 -19.06 -6.27
C ARG A 100 -2.16 -20.42 -6.89
N LYS A 101 -1.84 -20.64 -8.16
CA LYS A 101 -2.01 -21.96 -8.81
C LYS A 101 -1.19 -23.06 -8.13
N HIS A 102 -0.06 -22.70 -7.53
CA HIS A 102 0.80 -23.59 -6.74
C HIS A 102 0.49 -23.59 -5.23
N GLY A 103 -0.74 -23.24 -4.84
CA GLY A 103 -1.22 -23.40 -3.47
C GLY A 103 -0.83 -22.27 -2.50
N LEU A 104 -0.40 -21.10 -2.99
CA LEU A 104 -0.11 -19.96 -2.12
C LEU A 104 -1.32 -19.64 -1.23
N PRO A 105 -1.15 -19.62 0.12
CA PRO A 105 -2.23 -19.30 1.05
C PRO A 105 -2.91 -17.96 0.74
N LYS A 106 -4.25 -17.93 0.83
CA LYS A 106 -5.03 -16.70 0.69
C LYS A 106 -5.00 -15.91 1.99
N SER A 107 -4.79 -14.59 1.89
CA SER A 107 -4.83 -13.71 3.06
C SER A 107 -6.23 -13.72 3.68
N PRO A 108 -6.39 -14.09 4.97
CA PRO A 108 -7.63 -13.89 5.69
C PRO A 108 -7.83 -12.39 6.01
N PRO A 109 -9.00 -12.01 6.55
CA PRO A 109 -9.19 -10.72 7.19
C PRO A 109 -8.21 -10.54 8.35
N ILE A 110 -7.32 -9.55 8.26
CA ILE A 110 -6.24 -9.31 9.24
C ILE A 110 -6.44 -8.03 10.04
N THR A 111 -7.50 -7.27 9.76
CA THR A 111 -7.91 -6.12 10.56
C THR A 111 -9.27 -6.41 11.18
N ALA A 112 -9.51 -5.89 12.39
CA ALA A 112 -10.77 -6.06 13.09
C ALA A 112 -11.97 -5.59 12.25
N TYR A 113 -11.80 -4.48 11.52
CA TYR A 113 -12.79 -4.00 10.55
C TYR A 113 -13.07 -5.02 9.44
N GLN A 114 -12.05 -5.62 8.82
CA GLN A 114 -12.25 -6.61 7.75
C GLN A 114 -12.97 -7.86 8.28
N VAL A 115 -12.64 -8.29 9.50
CA VAL A 115 -13.31 -9.42 10.16
C VAL A 115 -14.80 -9.08 10.36
N TYR A 116 -15.09 -7.90 10.92
CA TYR A 116 -16.45 -7.43 11.12
C TYR A 116 -17.25 -7.34 9.81
N ILE A 117 -16.69 -6.69 8.77
CA ILE A 117 -17.34 -6.60 7.46
C ILE A 117 -17.61 -7.99 6.88
N MET A 118 -16.65 -8.92 6.98
CA MET A 118 -16.85 -10.28 6.46
C MET A 118 -17.95 -11.02 7.21
N GLU A 119 -18.02 -10.88 8.54
CA GLU A 119 -19.06 -11.49 9.37
C GLU A 119 -20.45 -10.93 9.03
N GLN A 120 -20.59 -9.60 8.99
CA GLN A 120 -21.87 -8.93 8.75
C GLN A 120 -22.38 -9.11 7.31
N LEU A 121 -21.47 -9.21 6.34
CA LEU A 121 -21.82 -9.43 4.94
C LEU A 121 -21.84 -10.91 4.56
N SER A 122 -21.61 -11.84 5.50
CA SER A 122 -21.72 -13.27 5.26
C SER A 122 -23.16 -13.64 4.87
N GLY A 123 -23.33 -14.67 4.05
CA GLY A 123 -24.67 -15.18 3.67
C GLY A 123 -25.41 -14.38 2.59
N ASN A 124 -24.89 -13.26 2.09
CA ASN A 124 -25.51 -12.47 1.01
C ASN A 124 -25.27 -13.04 -0.39
N LYS A 125 -25.30 -14.37 -0.56
CA LYS A 125 -25.14 -14.98 -1.88
C LYS A 125 -26.39 -14.65 -2.74
N GLY A 126 -26.18 -14.17 -3.96
CA GLY A 126 -27.27 -13.85 -4.89
C GLY A 126 -27.85 -12.44 -4.78
N THR A 127 -27.38 -11.61 -3.86
CA THR A 127 -27.78 -10.18 -3.82
C THR A 127 -27.10 -9.40 -4.95
N PRO A 128 -27.81 -8.48 -5.62
CA PRO A 128 -27.23 -7.65 -6.68
C PRO A 128 -26.15 -6.72 -6.11
N ILE A 129 -25.15 -6.40 -6.94
CA ILE A 129 -23.95 -5.65 -6.51
C ILE A 129 -24.31 -4.28 -5.89
N ASN A 130 -25.34 -3.60 -6.40
CA ASN A 130 -25.79 -2.32 -5.88
C ASN A 130 -26.36 -2.45 -4.46
N ALA A 131 -27.15 -3.49 -4.18
CA ALA A 131 -27.67 -3.76 -2.85
C ALA A 131 -26.54 -4.14 -1.87
N MET A 132 -25.53 -4.88 -2.35
CA MET A 132 -24.33 -5.18 -1.55
C MET A 132 -23.51 -3.94 -1.21
N ALA A 133 -23.37 -3.00 -2.16
CA ALA A 133 -22.67 -1.75 -1.92
C ALA A 133 -23.36 -0.93 -0.82
N LEU A 134 -24.68 -0.84 -0.83
CA LEU A 134 -25.47 -0.19 0.21
C LEU A 134 -25.27 -0.85 1.57
N LYS A 135 -25.40 -2.18 1.65
CA LYS A 135 -25.14 -2.95 2.89
C LYS A 135 -23.73 -2.75 3.42
N PHE A 136 -22.73 -2.71 2.54
CA PHE A 136 -21.35 -2.42 2.94
C PHE A 136 -21.21 -1.03 3.57
N VAL A 137 -21.83 0.00 2.97
CA VAL A 137 -21.81 1.37 3.51
C VAL A 137 -22.49 1.43 4.87
N GLU A 138 -23.66 0.80 5.02
CA GLU A 138 -24.39 0.73 6.29
C GLU A 138 -23.60 0.01 7.37
N THR A 139 -22.99 -1.12 7.02
CA THR A 139 -22.14 -1.89 7.93
C THR A 139 -20.90 -1.08 8.32
N SER A 140 -20.29 -0.36 7.37
CA SER A 140 -19.16 0.52 7.66
C SER A 140 -19.51 1.64 8.64
N LYS A 141 -20.71 2.23 8.53
CA LYS A 141 -21.21 3.20 9.51
C LYS A 141 -21.43 2.55 10.87
N ALA A 142 -22.03 1.37 10.92
CA ALA A 142 -22.26 0.62 12.16
C ALA A 142 -20.94 0.32 12.90
N TRP A 143 -19.87 -0.03 12.19
CA TRP A 143 -18.53 -0.23 12.79
C TRP A 143 -18.05 0.98 13.59
N ASN A 144 -18.27 2.19 13.08
CA ASN A 144 -17.82 3.41 13.75
C ASN A 144 -18.62 3.70 15.03
N LEU A 145 -19.87 3.21 15.11
CA LEU A 145 -20.74 3.35 16.27
C LEU A 145 -20.49 2.29 17.35
N LEU A 146 -19.80 1.19 17.03
CA LEU A 146 -19.48 0.15 18.00
C LEU A 146 -18.54 0.66 19.10
N SER A 147 -18.82 0.25 20.34
CA SER A 147 -17.95 0.51 21.50
C SER A 147 -16.63 -0.25 21.38
N GLN A 148 -15.63 0.18 22.16
CA GLN A 148 -14.33 -0.49 22.17
C GLN A 148 -14.45 -1.96 22.61
N GLN A 149 -15.27 -2.25 23.63
CA GLN A 149 -15.51 -3.60 24.12
C GLN A 149 -16.12 -4.50 23.04
N SER A 150 -17.07 -4.00 22.25
CA SER A 150 -17.63 -4.77 21.13
C SER A 150 -16.63 -5.00 20.00
N LYS A 151 -15.60 -4.16 19.88
CA LYS A 151 -14.52 -4.30 18.89
C LYS A 151 -13.46 -5.31 19.32
N GLU A 152 -13.31 -5.60 20.61
CA GLU A 152 -12.27 -6.50 21.14
C GLU A 152 -12.32 -7.89 20.51
N LYS A 153 -13.51 -8.50 20.39
CA LYS A 153 -13.64 -9.83 19.75
C LYS A 153 -13.08 -9.85 18.33
N TYR A 154 -13.29 -8.77 17.57
CA TYR A 154 -12.80 -8.65 16.19
C TYR A 154 -11.29 -8.40 16.13
N ILE A 155 -10.75 -7.70 17.12
CA ILE A 155 -9.30 -7.48 17.25
C ILE A 155 -8.59 -8.80 17.54
N VAL A 156 -9.09 -9.58 18.51
CA VAL A 156 -8.53 -10.89 18.86
C VAL A 156 -8.55 -11.81 17.65
N GLN A 157 -9.69 -11.93 16.97
CA GLN A 157 -9.82 -12.76 15.78
C GLN A 157 -8.89 -12.30 14.64
N ALA A 158 -8.73 -10.99 14.42
CA ALA A 158 -7.80 -10.46 13.42
C ALA A 158 -6.34 -10.82 13.73
N MET A 159 -5.95 -10.82 15.01
CA MET A 159 -4.62 -11.24 15.45
C MET A 159 -4.38 -12.73 15.22
N GLU A 160 -5.35 -13.58 15.55
CA GLU A 160 -5.30 -15.01 15.30
C GLU A 160 -5.22 -15.32 13.80
N ASN A 161 -6.06 -14.68 12.98
CA ASN A 161 -6.03 -14.79 11.53
C ASN A 161 -4.66 -14.45 10.95
N LYS A 162 -4.04 -13.37 11.44
CA LYS A 162 -2.69 -12.96 11.03
C LYS A 162 -1.65 -14.02 11.40
N LEU A 163 -1.71 -14.57 12.60
CA LEU A 163 -0.76 -15.58 13.07
C LEU A 163 -0.89 -16.89 12.29
N THR A 164 -2.13 -17.37 12.11
CA THR A 164 -2.44 -18.57 11.33
C THR A 164 -2.01 -18.41 9.87
N PHE A 165 -2.24 -17.24 9.27
CA PHE A 165 -1.78 -16.95 7.91
C PHE A 165 -0.25 -16.97 7.80
N LEU A 166 0.47 -16.41 8.77
CA LEU A 166 1.93 -16.45 8.78
C LEU A 166 2.48 -17.87 8.92
N ARG A 167 1.85 -18.72 9.73
CA ARG A 167 2.20 -20.15 9.81
C ARG A 167 1.99 -20.86 8.48
N ALA A 168 0.83 -20.64 7.85
CA ALA A 168 0.53 -21.22 6.53
C ALA A 168 1.52 -20.74 5.47
N LEU A 169 1.91 -19.46 5.46
CA LEU A 169 2.93 -18.95 4.55
C LEU A 169 4.30 -19.56 4.79
N LYS A 170 4.68 -19.80 6.06
CA LYS A 170 5.94 -20.44 6.41
C LYS A 170 5.98 -21.88 5.93
N GLN A 171 4.94 -22.66 6.25
CA GLN A 171 4.81 -24.04 5.80
C GLN A 171 4.82 -24.16 4.28
N TRP A 172 4.09 -23.29 3.58
CA TRP A 172 4.07 -23.27 2.12
C TRP A 172 5.44 -22.93 1.52
N ALA A 173 6.18 -21.98 2.13
CA ALA A 173 7.52 -21.65 1.67
C ALA A 173 8.50 -22.82 1.85
N GLU A 174 8.40 -23.55 2.96
CA GLU A 174 9.16 -24.77 3.22
C GLU A 174 8.82 -25.88 2.21
N GLU A 175 7.53 -26.13 1.96
CA GLU A 175 7.05 -27.12 0.97
C GLU A 175 7.56 -26.82 -0.45
N LYS A 176 7.63 -25.54 -0.83
CA LYS A 176 8.15 -25.13 -2.15
C LYS A 176 9.68 -24.97 -2.17
N GLU A 177 10.35 -25.25 -1.05
CA GLU A 177 11.78 -25.07 -0.80
C GLU A 177 12.28 -23.70 -1.26
N ILE A 178 11.58 -22.66 -0.81
CA ILE A 178 11.97 -21.26 -1.00
C ILE A 178 12.19 -20.61 0.36
N GLN A 179 13.09 -19.65 0.40
CA GLN A 179 13.32 -18.88 1.63
C GLN A 179 12.03 -18.17 2.06
N PHE A 180 11.67 -18.29 3.34
CA PHE A 180 10.48 -17.66 3.89
C PHE A 180 10.54 -16.13 3.80
N SER A 181 9.37 -15.51 3.62
CA SER A 181 9.17 -14.08 3.74
C SER A 181 7.73 -13.80 4.14
N LYS A 182 7.51 -12.78 4.96
CA LYS A 182 6.16 -12.30 5.28
C LYS A 182 5.48 -11.63 4.07
N ARG A 183 6.24 -11.26 3.04
CA ARG A 183 5.74 -10.54 1.85
C ARG A 183 5.38 -11.53 0.74
N ILE A 184 4.11 -11.55 0.35
CA ILE A 184 3.60 -12.39 -0.75
C ILE A 184 4.36 -12.14 -2.06
N SER A 185 4.64 -10.88 -2.40
CA SER A 185 5.36 -10.54 -3.64
C SER A 185 6.75 -11.16 -3.69
N VAL A 186 7.46 -11.19 -2.56
CA VAL A 186 8.80 -11.79 -2.46
C VAL A 186 8.69 -13.30 -2.65
N LEU A 187 7.75 -13.93 -1.96
CA LEU A 187 7.49 -15.37 -2.08
C LEU A 187 7.11 -15.77 -3.53
N SER A 188 6.21 -15.03 -4.16
CA SER A 188 5.81 -15.30 -5.56
C SER A 188 6.97 -15.13 -6.53
N ASN A 189 7.82 -14.11 -6.33
CA ASN A 189 8.97 -13.87 -7.20
C ASN A 189 10.02 -14.97 -7.05
N ARG A 190 10.28 -15.42 -5.82
CA ARG A 190 11.21 -16.53 -5.54
C ARG A 190 10.74 -17.84 -6.17
N LEU A 191 9.47 -18.18 -5.99
CA LEU A 191 8.89 -19.39 -6.59
C LEU A 191 8.97 -19.34 -8.11
N PHE A 192 8.57 -18.21 -8.72
CA PHE A 192 8.59 -18.04 -10.16
C PHE A 192 10.01 -18.12 -10.73
N ALA A 193 10.98 -17.50 -10.07
CA ALA A 193 12.39 -17.58 -10.47
C ALA A 193 12.94 -19.02 -10.35
N LYS A 194 12.58 -19.77 -9.29
CA LYS A 194 12.93 -21.18 -9.15
C LYS A 194 12.38 -22.01 -10.33
N HIS A 195 11.10 -21.82 -10.65
CA HIS A 195 10.47 -22.50 -11.78
C HIS A 195 11.17 -22.20 -13.12
N GLN A 196 11.45 -20.93 -13.41
CA GLN A 196 12.17 -20.55 -14.63
C GLN A 196 13.56 -21.16 -14.73
N ARG A 197 14.29 -21.27 -13.61
CA ARG A 197 15.61 -21.91 -13.58
C ARG A 197 15.53 -23.40 -13.87
N ILE A 198 14.52 -24.09 -13.34
CA ILE A 198 14.31 -25.53 -13.59
C ILE A 198 13.95 -25.76 -15.07
N GLU A 199 13.02 -24.99 -15.61
CA GLU A 199 12.62 -25.09 -17.02
C GLU A 199 13.79 -24.79 -17.98
N ALA A 200 14.60 -23.78 -17.65
CA ALA A 200 15.78 -23.46 -18.44
C ALA A 200 16.84 -24.59 -18.43
N LYS A 201 16.99 -25.30 -17.30
CA LYS A 201 17.86 -26.48 -17.20
C LYS A 201 17.32 -27.63 -18.04
N ARG A 202 16.03 -27.95 -17.90
CA ARG A 202 15.35 -29.00 -18.66
C ARG A 202 15.47 -28.79 -20.17
N LEU A 203 15.31 -27.54 -20.65
CA LEU A 203 15.46 -27.20 -22.06
C LEU A 203 16.89 -27.35 -22.58
N LYS A 204 17.90 -27.12 -21.73
CA LYS A 204 19.31 -27.35 -22.08
C LYS A 204 19.61 -28.84 -22.18
N GLU A 205 19.12 -29.63 -21.22
CA GLU A 205 19.28 -31.09 -21.19
C GLU A 205 18.59 -31.75 -22.40
N SER A 206 17.37 -31.32 -22.75
CA SER A 206 16.66 -31.85 -23.93
C SER A 206 17.33 -31.53 -25.27
N LYS A 207 18.11 -30.46 -25.35
CA LYS A 207 18.90 -30.10 -26.55
C LYS A 207 20.25 -30.82 -26.62
N ALA A 208 20.76 -31.28 -25.49
CA ALA A 208 22.03 -31.99 -25.39
C ALA A 208 21.88 -33.52 -25.57
N ALA A 209 20.66 -34.06 -25.49
CA ALA A 209 20.39 -35.47 -25.78
C ALA A 209 20.53 -35.74 -27.30
N PRO A 210 21.44 -36.64 -27.74
CA PRO A 210 21.58 -36.97 -29.15
C PRO A 210 20.31 -37.67 -29.65
N ARG A 211 19.83 -37.29 -30.85
CA ARG A 211 18.83 -38.07 -31.58
C ARG A 211 19.50 -39.37 -32.02
N THR A 212 19.25 -40.45 -31.28
CA THR A 212 19.48 -41.82 -31.73
C THR A 212 18.46 -42.21 -32.79
#